data_AF-A0A3D0SAS6-F1
#
_entry.id   AF-A0A3D0SAS6-F1
#
_cell.length_a   1.000
_cell.length_b   1.000
_cell.length_c   1.000
_cell.angle_alpha   90.00
_cell.angle_beta   90.00
_cell.angle_gamma   90.00
#
_symmetry.space_group_name_H-M   'P 1'
#
loop_
_entity.id
_entity.type
_entity.pdbx_description
1 polymer ?
#
loop_
_entity_poly.entity_id
_entity_poly.type
_entity_poly.pdbx_seq_one_letter_code
_entity_poly.pdbx_strand_id
1 'polypeptide(L)' 'LEIVAVEQPKGVIVQYGGQTPLKLARALEANGVPIIGTSPEAIDRAEDRERFQQMVNKLALKQPANA' A
#
# COMPACT_ATOMS: atom_id res chain seq x y z
N LEU A 1 13.38 1.82 -11.15
CA LEU A 1 14.35 0.93 -10.47
C LEU A 1 15.76 1.48 -10.60
N GLU A 2 16.18 1.94 -11.79
CA GLU A 2 17.48 2.61 -12.03
C GLU A 2 17.97 3.55 -10.92
N ILE A 3 17.14 4.52 -10.49
CA ILE A 3 17.54 5.47 -9.44
C ILE A 3 17.81 4.75 -8.11
N VAL A 4 16.97 3.78 -7.74
CA VAL A 4 17.14 3.02 -6.50
C VAL A 4 18.41 2.15 -6.55
N ALA A 5 18.72 1.59 -7.73
CA ALA A 5 19.92 0.79 -7.92
C ALA A 5 21.20 1.60 -7.71
N VAL A 6 21.22 2.86 -8.14
CA VAL A 6 22.36 3.78 -7.96
C VAL A 6 22.41 4.36 -6.55
N GLU A 7 21.29 4.88 -6.05
CA GLU A 7 21.24 5.66 -4.80
C GLU A 7 21.21 4.80 -3.54
N GLN A 8 20.78 3.53 -3.63
CA GLN A 8 20.68 2.59 -2.50
C GLN A 8 20.03 3.24 -1.25
N PRO A 9 18.82 3.83 -1.38
CA PRO A 9 18.23 4.63 -0.32
C PRO A 9 17.91 3.78 0.91
N LYS A 10 18.01 4.39 2.10
CA LYS A 10 17.53 3.77 3.34
C LYS A 10 16.03 3.48 3.32
N GLY A 11 15.27 4.29 2.58
CA GLY A 11 13.83 4.12 2.48
C GLY A 11 13.20 4.96 1.37
N VAL A 12 12.05 4.52 0.87
CA VAL A 12 11.26 5.19 -0.16
C VAL A 12 9.83 5.40 0.33
N ILE A 13 9.36 6.65 0.24
CA ILE A 13 7.98 7.04 0.59
C ILE A 13 7.15 7.01 -0.69
N VAL A 14 6.07 6.24 -0.70
CA VAL A 14 5.17 6.04 -1.86
C VAL A 14 3.76 6.59 -1.64
N GLN A 15 3.45 7.04 -0.42
CA GLN A 15 2.09 7.40 0.01
C GLN A 15 1.69 8.83 -0.36
N TYR A 16 2.64 9.69 -0.75
CA TYR A 16 2.41 11.14 -0.87
C TYR A 16 2.16 11.63 -2.30
N GLY A 17 2.35 10.78 -3.32
CA GLY A 17 2.12 11.19 -4.73
C GLY A 17 0.80 10.73 -5.33
N GLY A 18 -0.18 10.35 -4.50
CA GLY A 18 -1.49 9.87 -4.94
C GLY A 18 -1.44 8.48 -5.60
N GLN A 19 -2.35 8.23 -6.54
CA GLN A 19 -2.57 6.91 -7.12
C GLN A 19 -1.37 6.36 -7.93
N THR A 20 -0.58 7.23 -8.55
CA THR A 20 0.55 6.82 -9.38
C THR A 20 1.61 6.02 -8.59
N PRO A 21 2.21 6.56 -7.50
CA PRO A 21 3.16 5.79 -6.71
C PRO A 21 2.51 4.66 -5.90
N LEU A 22 1.24 4.79 -5.48
CA LEU A 22 0.52 3.72 -4.77
C LEU A 22 0.44 2.45 -5.63
N LYS A 23 0.11 2.58 -6.92
CA LYS A 23 0.07 1.45 -7.87
C LYS A 23 1.43 0.81 -8.10
N LEU A 24 2.52 1.55 -7.93
CA LEU A 24 3.88 1.05 -8.09
C LEU A 24 4.43 0.38 -6.82
N ALA A 25 3.81 0.63 -5.65
CA ALA A 25 4.33 0.19 -4.35
C ALA A 25 4.59 -1.32 -4.28
N ARG A 26 3.63 -2.15 -4.71
CA ARG A 26 3.78 -3.62 -4.73
C ARG A 26 4.92 -4.06 -5.64
N ALA A 27 5.05 -3.46 -6.83
CA ALA A 27 6.10 -3.80 -7.78
C ALA A 27 7.49 -3.38 -7.26
N LEU A 28 7.60 -2.22 -6.63
CA LEU A 28 8.82 -1.74 -6.00
C LEU A 28 9.25 -2.65 -4.84
N GLU A 29 8.33 -3.00 -3.95
CA GLU A 29 8.58 -3.92 -2.84
C GLU A 29 9.02 -5.31 -3.33
N ALA A 30 8.36 -5.86 -4.35
CA ALA A 30 8.72 -7.13 -4.97
C ALA A 30 10.12 -7.12 -5.62
N ASN A 31 10.64 -5.95 -5.98
CA ASN A 31 11.99 -5.74 -6.49
C ASN A 31 12.99 -5.35 -5.39
N GLY A 32 12.63 -5.47 -4.11
CA GLY A 32 13.53 -5.23 -2.98
C GLY A 32 13.74 -3.75 -2.64
N VAL A 33 12.91 -2.84 -3.17
CA VAL A 33 12.97 -1.42 -2.81
C VAL A 33 12.47 -1.25 -1.36
N PRO A 34 13.24 -0.60 -0.47
CA PRO A 34 12.86 -0.47 0.93
C PRO A 34 11.76 0.58 1.10
N ILE A 35 10.49 0.17 1.02
CA ILE A 35 9.37 1.08 1.26
C ILE A 35 9.22 1.33 2.76
N ILE A 36 9.10 2.59 3.15
CA ILE A 36 8.91 3.01 4.54
C ILE A 36 7.52 3.64 4.74
N GLY A 37 7.01 3.58 5.98
CA GLY A 37 5.67 4.04 6.34
C GLY A 37 4.63 2.92 6.26
N THR A 38 3.40 3.24 5.84
CA THR A 38 2.35 2.24 5.65
C THR A 38 2.77 1.25 4.57
N SER A 39 2.70 -0.05 4.88
CA SER A 39 3.10 -1.10 3.93
C SER A 39 2.18 -1.14 2.70
N PRO A 40 2.69 -1.56 1.53
CA PRO A 40 1.87 -1.77 0.33
C PRO A 40 0.68 -2.71 0.57
N GLU A 41 0.86 -3.75 1.39
CA GLU A 41 -0.22 -4.66 1.77
C GLU A 41 -1.32 -3.97 2.61
N ALA A 42 -0.95 -3.09 3.53
CA ALA A 42 -1.91 -2.37 4.35
C ALA A 42 -2.70 -1.33 3.53
N ILE A 43 -2.05 -0.69 2.55
CA ILE A 43 -2.70 0.19 1.57
C ILE A 43 -3.71 -0.61 0.75
N ASP A 44 -3.29 -1.74 0.19
CA ASP A 44 -4.14 -2.62 -0.60
C ASP A 44 -5.35 -3.14 0.18
N ARG A 45 -5.15 -3.51 1.45
CA ARG A 45 -6.25 -3.92 2.34
C ARG A 45 -7.30 -2.83 2.52
N ALA A 46 -6.90 -1.56 2.43
CA ALA A 46 -7.82 -0.42 2.54
C ALA A 46 -8.49 -0.07 1.20
N GLU A 47 -7.81 -0.26 0.07
CA GLU A 47 -8.37 0.03 -1.27
C GLU A 47 -9.24 -1.12 -1.81
N ASP A 48 -8.95 -2.36 -1.44
CA ASP A 48 -9.74 -3.53 -1.79
C ASP A 48 -11.02 -3.58 -0.94
N ARG A 49 -12.17 -3.58 -1.62
CA ARG A 49 -13.48 -3.49 -0.98
C ARG A 49 -13.78 -4.68 -0.06
N GLU A 50 -13.43 -5.88 -0.48
CA GLU A 50 -13.71 -7.10 0.26
C GLU A 50 -12.82 -7.17 1.51
N ARG A 51 -11.52 -6.92 1.33
CA ARG A 51 -10.56 -6.87 2.44
C ARG A 51 -10.89 -5.77 3.44
N PHE A 52 -11.33 -4.61 2.96
CA PHE A 52 -11.76 -3.52 3.82
C PHE A 52 -13.03 -3.88 4.60
N GLN A 53 -14.02 -4.49 3.93
CA GLN A 53 -15.26 -4.95 4.59
C GLN A 53 -14.97 -6.01 5.65
N GLN A 54 -14.10 -6.99 5.36
CA GLN A 54 -13.65 -7.99 6.33
C GLN A 54 -12.99 -7.33 7.55
N MET A 55 -12.16 -6.31 7.33
CA MET A 55 -11.51 -5.55 8.41
C MET A 55 -12.52 -4.77 9.27
N VAL A 56 -13.49 -4.10 8.64
CA VAL A 56 -14.57 -3.37 9.34
C VAL A 56 -15.40 -4.33 10.20
N ASN A 57 -15.78 -5.49 9.64
CA ASN A 57 -16.52 -6.53 10.36
C ASN A 57 -15.71 -7.07 11.55
N LYS A 58 -14.41 -7.34 11.35
CA LYS A 58 -13.51 -7.79 12.42
C LYS A 58 -13.40 -6.78 13.57
N LEU A 59 -13.47 -5.48 13.27
CA LEU A 59 -13.40 -4.41 14.25
C LEU A 59 -14.78 -4.03 14.86
N ALA A 60 -15.85 -4.72 14.46
CA ALA A 60 -17.23 -4.40 14.85
C ALA A 60 -17.64 -2.94 14.58
N LEU A 61 -17.14 -2.38 13.47
CA LEU A 61 -17.51 -1.03 13.03
C LEU A 61 -18.73 -1.07 12.11
N LYS A 62 -19.46 0.05 12.03
CA LYS A 62 -20.63 0.16 11.15
C LYS A 62 -20.19 0.48 9.71
N GLN A 63 -20.75 -0.25 8.74
CA GLN A 63 -20.61 0.01 7.30
C GLN A 63 -22.00 -0.11 6.64
N PRO A 64 -22.36 0.77 5.67
CA PRO A 64 -23.56 0.61 4.87
C PRO A 64 -23.57 -0.72 4.10
N ALA A 65 -24.74 -1.27 3.81
CA ALA A 65 -24.85 -2.50 3.03
C ALA A 65 -24.24 -2.33 1.64
N ASN A 66 -23.32 -3.22 1.29
CA ASN A 66 -22.61 -3.30 0.02
C ASN A 66 -22.52 -4.76 -0.43
N ALA A 67 -22.48 -4.96 -1.75
CA ALA A 67 -22.33 -6.26 -2.40
C ALA A 67 -20.88 -6.76 -2.34
#